data_AF-A0A0D8DKI2-F1
#
_entry.id   AF-A0A0D8DKI2-F1
#
_cell.length_a   1.000
_cell.length_b   1.000
_cell.length_c   1.000
_cell.angle_alpha   90.00
_cell.angle_beta   90.00
_cell.angle_gamma   90.00
#
_symmetry.space_group_name_H-M   'P 1'
#
loop_
_entity.id
_entity.type
_entity.pdbx_description
1 polymer ?
#
loop_
_entity_poly.entity_id
_entity_poly.type
_entity_poly.pdbx_seq_one_letter_code
_entity_poly.pdbx_strand_id
1 'polypeptide(L)'
;MKTYKVGFLLIISGFILSLIFAVLGIDKVGLFLFFPFIISTNPVSIIPFLLIFIGFIMLFISPIFVLRNEYENKYDDYYNNDIYQNLNQDKNVINEDKNKKNSFGGLIMVGPIPIIFGNDKKMIYISMIIVVIIILLYIFFIYHLL
;
A
#
# COMPACT_ATOMS: atom_id res chain seq x y z
N MET A 1 -19.39 1.23 -16.25
CA MET A 1 -18.36 1.16 -15.18
C MET A 1 -17.05 0.74 -15.80
N LYS A 2 -15.92 1.34 -15.40
CA LYS A 2 -14.60 0.92 -15.89
C LYS A 2 -14.32 -0.51 -15.37
N THR A 3 -13.94 -1.43 -16.26
CA THR A 3 -13.84 -2.88 -16.00
C THR A 3 -12.86 -3.22 -14.87
N TYR A 4 -11.79 -2.44 -14.68
CA TYR A 4 -10.86 -2.62 -13.56
C TYR A 4 -11.51 -2.43 -12.18
N LYS A 5 -12.56 -1.59 -12.06
CA LYS A 5 -13.29 -1.42 -10.78
C LYS A 5 -14.06 -2.67 -10.41
N VAL A 6 -14.62 -3.36 -11.40
CA VAL A 6 -15.34 -4.63 -11.21
C VAL A 6 -14.36 -5.72 -10.82
N GLY A 7 -13.21 -5.81 -11.51
CA GLY A 7 -12.14 -6.75 -11.16
C GLY A 7 -11.63 -6.54 -9.73
N PHE A 8 -11.41 -5.30 -9.31
CA PHE A 8 -10.98 -4.98 -7.96
C PHE A 8 -12.03 -5.36 -6.89
N LEU A 9 -13.31 -5.10 -7.16
CA LEU A 9 -14.42 -5.50 -6.28
C LEU A 9 -14.50 -7.03 -6.11
N LEU A 10 -14.30 -7.78 -7.20
CA LEU A 10 -14.29 -9.24 -7.17
C LEU A 10 -13.11 -9.81 -6.37
N ILE A 11 -11.92 -9.23 -6.52
CA ILE A 11 -10.72 -9.64 -5.76
C ILE A 11 -10.94 -9.40 -4.26
N ILE A 12 -11.44 -8.21 -3.88
CA ILE A 12 -11.72 -7.88 -2.49
C ILE A 12 -12.79 -8.81 -1.91
N SER A 13 -13.89 -9.03 -2.62
CA SER A 13 -14.96 -9.89 -2.10
C SER A 13 -14.49 -11.33 -1.94
N GLY A 14 -13.68 -11.84 -2.88
CA GLY A 14 -13.08 -13.17 -2.77
C GLY A 14 -12.17 -13.31 -1.55
N PHE A 15 -11.35 -12.28 -1.28
CA PHE A 15 -10.47 -12.28 -0.10
C PHE A 15 -11.26 -12.24 1.21
N ILE A 16 -12.28 -11.39 1.28
CA ILE A 16 -13.19 -11.30 2.44
C ILE A 16 -13.91 -12.63 2.67
N LEU A 17 -14.44 -13.24 1.62
CA LEU A 17 -15.18 -14.50 1.71
C LEU A 17 -14.29 -15.65 2.19
N SER A 18 -13.06 -15.72 1.67
CA SER A 18 -12.05 -16.69 2.12
C SER A 18 -11.71 -16.50 3.60
N LEU A 19 -11.59 -15.24 4.07
CA LEU A 19 -11.34 -14.95 5.48
C LEU A 19 -12.51 -15.41 6.37
N ILE A 20 -13.75 -15.18 5.93
CA ILE A 20 -14.96 -15.62 6.65
C ILE A 20 -14.98 -17.16 6.75
N PHE A 21 -14.71 -17.88 5.66
CA PHE A 21 -14.68 -19.35 5.66
C PHE A 21 -13.54 -19.93 6.50
N ALA A 22 -12.40 -19.23 6.57
CA ALA A 22 -11.31 -19.57 7.47
C ALA A 22 -11.73 -19.46 8.94
N VAL A 23 -12.37 -18.35 9.34
CA VAL A 23 -12.85 -18.14 10.72
C VAL A 23 -13.93 -19.16 11.09
N LEU A 24 -14.81 -19.50 10.16
CA LEU A 24 -15.85 -20.53 10.37
C LEU A 24 -15.28 -21.95 10.43
N GLY A 25 -13.98 -22.15 10.20
CA GLY A 25 -13.33 -23.46 10.20
C GLY A 25 -13.73 -24.35 9.02
N ILE A 26 -14.37 -23.77 8.00
CA ILE A 26 -14.78 -24.47 6.77
C ILE A 26 -13.55 -24.69 5.89
N ASP A 27 -12.74 -23.64 5.74
CA ASP A 27 -11.56 -23.65 4.89
C ASP A 27 -10.28 -23.69 5.73
N LYS A 28 -9.38 -24.60 5.39
CA LYS A 28 -7.97 -24.52 5.80
C LYS A 28 -7.26 -23.58 4.84
N VAL A 29 -7.31 -22.28 5.14
CA VAL A 29 -6.64 -21.28 4.31
C VAL A 29 -5.13 -21.35 4.55
N GLY A 30 -4.41 -21.74 3.50
CA GLY A 30 -2.95 -21.69 3.43
C GLY A 30 -2.51 -20.60 2.46
N LEU A 31 -1.47 -19.85 2.82
CA LEU A 31 -0.86 -18.88 1.91
C LEU A 31 0.08 -19.62 0.96
N PHE A 32 -0.32 -19.76 -0.32
CA PHE A 32 0.51 -20.41 -1.32
C PHE A 32 1.46 -19.40 -1.96
N LEU A 33 2.67 -19.32 -1.40
CA LEU A 33 3.72 -18.44 -1.91
C LEU A 33 4.52 -19.20 -2.98
N PHE A 34 4.42 -18.76 -4.23
CA PHE A 34 5.16 -19.36 -5.34
C PHE A 34 6.60 -18.84 -5.34
N PHE A 35 7.52 -19.62 -4.76
CA PHE A 35 8.94 -19.37 -4.92
C PHE A 35 9.43 -20.05 -6.20
N PRO A 36 9.83 -19.31 -7.24
CA PRO A 36 10.46 -19.92 -8.40
C PRO A 36 11.76 -20.61 -7.93
N PHE A 37 11.80 -21.94 -8.07
CA PHE A 37 12.95 -22.74 -7.66
C PHE A 37 13.66 -23.31 -8.89
N ILE A 38 14.98 -23.11 -8.96
CA ILE A 38 15.83 -23.55 -10.07
C ILE A 38 16.95 -24.41 -9.47
N ILE A 39 16.94 -25.71 -9.79
CA ILE A 39 18.03 -26.63 -9.43
C ILE A 39 18.96 -26.73 -10.63
N SER A 40 20.23 -26.34 -10.45
CA SER A 40 21.23 -26.47 -11.49
C SER A 40 22.62 -26.53 -10.88
N THR A 41 23.49 -27.34 -11.48
CA THR A 41 24.93 -27.37 -11.17
C THR A 41 25.71 -26.28 -11.90
N ASN A 42 25.11 -25.65 -12.92
CA ASN A 42 25.75 -24.61 -13.71
C ASN A 42 25.53 -23.22 -13.09
N PRO A 43 26.60 -22.39 -12.93
CA PRO A 43 26.47 -21.06 -12.33
C PRO A 43 25.63 -20.10 -13.18
N VAL A 44 25.54 -20.32 -14.49
CA VAL A 44 24.72 -19.53 -15.42
C VAL A 44 23.22 -19.59 -15.07
N SER A 45 22.77 -20.65 -14.41
CA SER A 45 21.37 -20.82 -14.02
C SER A 45 20.89 -19.87 -12.91
N ILE A 46 21.78 -19.06 -12.33
CA ILE A 46 21.38 -17.98 -11.43
C ILE A 46 20.74 -16.80 -12.16
N ILE A 47 20.99 -16.65 -13.47
CA ILE A 47 20.54 -15.49 -14.24
C ILE A 47 19.00 -15.34 -14.23
N PRO A 48 18.20 -16.38 -14.51
CA PRO A 48 16.74 -16.25 -14.46
C PRO A 48 16.22 -15.95 -13.05
N PHE A 49 16.82 -16.56 -12.03
CA PHE A 49 16.48 -16.26 -10.62
C PHE A 49 16.74 -14.77 -10.31
N LEU A 50 17.91 -14.26 -10.70
CA LEU A 50 18.30 -12.87 -10.48
C LEU A 50 17.39 -11.91 -11.24
N LEU A 51 17.02 -12.22 -12.50
CA LEU A 51 16.05 -11.44 -13.27
C LEU A 51 14.68 -11.37 -12.59
N ILE A 52 14.15 -12.50 -12.14
CA ILE A 52 12.85 -12.54 -11.44
C ILE A 52 12.94 -11.76 -10.14
N PHE A 53 14.01 -11.95 -9.36
CA PHE A 53 14.23 -11.24 -8.10
C PHE A 53 14.32 -9.72 -8.29
N ILE A 54 15.08 -9.25 -9.29
CA ILE A 54 15.16 -7.83 -9.66
C ILE A 54 13.78 -7.30 -10.11
N GLY A 55 13.04 -8.07 -10.91
CA GLY A 55 11.70 -7.69 -11.37
C GLY A 55 10.71 -7.52 -10.21
N PHE A 56 10.73 -8.44 -9.24
CA PHE A 56 9.96 -8.31 -8.01
C PHE A 56 10.38 -7.08 -7.21
N ILE A 57 11.69 -6.85 -7.01
CA ILE A 57 12.18 -5.64 -6.34
C ILE A 57 11.68 -4.38 -7.04
N MET A 58 11.75 -4.31 -8.37
CA MET A 58 11.21 -3.16 -9.12
C MET A 58 9.70 -2.99 -8.94
N LEU A 59 8.92 -4.08 -8.94
CA LEU A 59 7.47 -4.01 -8.71
C LEU A 59 7.16 -3.47 -7.31
N PHE A 60 7.91 -3.87 -6.29
CA PHE A 60 7.76 -3.36 -4.92
C PHE A 60 8.17 -1.90 -4.76
N ILE A 61 9.19 -1.44 -5.51
CA ILE A 61 9.64 -0.04 -5.45
C ILE A 61 8.81 0.86 -6.39
N SER A 62 8.14 0.31 -7.41
CA SER A 62 7.34 1.07 -8.38
C SER A 62 6.33 2.05 -7.74
N PRO A 63 5.54 1.67 -6.72
CA PRO A 63 4.64 2.62 -6.04
C PRO A 63 5.37 3.83 -5.45
N ILE A 64 6.59 3.64 -4.93
CA ILE A 64 7.41 4.71 -4.35
C ILE A 64 7.89 5.68 -5.43
N PHE A 65 8.25 5.16 -6.62
CA PHE A 65 8.66 6.00 -7.75
C PHE A 65 7.48 6.75 -8.39
N VAL A 66 6.30 6.13 -8.48
CA VAL A 66 5.08 6.78 -9.00
C VAL A 66 4.68 7.96 -8.11
N LEU A 67 4.77 7.79 -6.79
CA LEU A 67 4.49 8.87 -5.84
C LEU A 67 5.47 10.05 -6.00
N ARG A 68 6.74 9.81 -6.36
CA ARG A 68 7.72 10.89 -6.58
C ARG A 68 7.37 11.75 -7.79
N ASN A 69 6.99 11.14 -8.91
CA ASN A 69 6.74 11.87 -10.16
C ASN A 69 5.45 12.71 -10.12
N GLU A 70 4.50 12.35 -9.25
CA GLU A 70 3.29 13.13 -9.02
C GLU A 70 3.54 14.40 -8.19
N TYR A 71 4.64 14.45 -7.41
CA TYR A 71 5.07 15.64 -6.67
C TYR A 71 5.77 16.67 -7.56
N GLU A 72 6.58 16.23 -8.52
CA GLU A 72 7.40 17.12 -9.35
C GLU A 72 6.57 17.88 -10.40
N ASN A 73 5.62 17.20 -11.06
CA ASN A 73 4.73 17.85 -12.05
C ASN A 73 3.77 18.89 -11.42
N LYS A 74 3.52 18.82 -10.11
CA LYS A 74 2.62 19.74 -9.42
C LYS A 74 3.26 21.09 -9.08
N TYR A 75 4.58 21.17 -9.03
CA TYR A 75 5.30 22.43 -8.79
C TYR A 75 5.28 23.32 -10.03
N ASP A 76 5.45 22.75 -11.22
CA ASP A 76 5.47 23.50 -12.48
C ASP A 76 4.09 24.03 -12.90
N ASP A 77 3.02 23.30 -12.55
CA ASP A 77 1.64 23.69 -12.88
C ASP A 77 1.12 24.80 -11.95
N TYR A 78 1.63 24.89 -10.70
CA TYR A 78 1.29 25.96 -9.76
C TYR A 78 1.87 27.31 -10.20
N TYR A 79 3.14 27.35 -10.60
CA TYR A 79 3.81 28.61 -11.01
C TYR A 79 3.23 29.21 -12.30
N ASN A 80 2.79 28.37 -13.24
CA ASN A 80 2.18 28.85 -14.48
C ASN A 80 0.74 29.38 -14.29
N ASN A 81 -0.06 28.79 -13.39
CA ASN A 81 -1.45 29.20 -13.19
C ASN A 81 -1.59 30.57 -12.49
N ASP A 82 -0.66 30.93 -11.59
CA ASP A 82 -0.70 32.21 -10.88
C ASP A 82 -0.60 33.43 -11.80
N ILE A 83 0.13 33.29 -12.93
CA ILE A 83 0.36 34.37 -13.90
C ILE A 83 -0.90 34.63 -14.76
N TYR A 84 -1.65 33.59 -15.15
CA TYR A 84 -2.87 33.75 -15.94
C TYR A 84 -4.08 34.17 -15.09
N GLN A 85 -4.12 33.81 -13.80
CA GLN A 85 -5.21 34.18 -12.89
C GLN A 85 -5.15 35.64 -12.45
N ASN A 86 -3.95 36.23 -12.28
CA ASN A 86 -3.81 37.64 -11.90
C ASN A 86 -4.40 38.65 -12.91
N LEU A 87 -4.60 38.25 -14.17
CA LEU A 87 -5.24 39.10 -15.19
C LEU A 87 -6.78 39.17 -15.05
N ASN A 88 -7.41 38.31 -14.26
CA ASN A 88 -8.87 38.17 -14.22
C ASN A 88 -9.49 38.34 -12.82
N GLN A 89 -8.69 38.63 -11.78
CA GLN A 89 -9.10 38.52 -10.38
C GLN A 89 -9.45 39.87 -9.73
N ASP A 90 -10.38 40.61 -10.35
CA ASP A 90 -11.08 41.74 -9.69
C ASP A 90 -12.56 41.43 -9.40
N LYS A 91 -12.93 40.14 -9.47
CA LYS A 91 -14.28 39.69 -9.11
C LYS A 91 -14.24 38.42 -8.28
N ASN A 92 -14.44 38.63 -6.98
CA ASN A 92 -15.22 37.81 -6.06
C ASN A 92 -15.14 36.28 -6.26
N VAL A 93 -14.49 35.60 -5.32
CA VAL A 93 -15.12 34.73 -4.31
C VAL A 93 -14.00 34.09 -3.50
N ILE A 94 -14.07 34.29 -2.18
CA ILE A 94 -13.26 33.61 -1.17
C ILE A 94 -13.64 32.13 -1.22
N ASN A 95 -12.90 31.34 -1.99
CA ASN A 95 -12.93 29.89 -1.88
C ASN A 95 -11.72 29.48 -1.05
N GLU A 96 -11.99 29.14 0.20
CA GLU A 96 -11.05 28.45 1.07
C GLU A 96 -10.78 27.05 0.51
N ASP A 97 -9.87 26.95 -0.46
CA ASP A 97 -9.33 25.67 -0.88
C ASP A 97 -8.41 25.15 0.23
N LYS A 98 -9.01 24.34 1.12
CA LYS A 98 -8.30 23.48 2.05
C LYS A 98 -7.44 22.53 1.24
N ASN A 99 -6.22 22.98 0.97
CA ASN A 99 -5.12 22.18 0.44
C ASN A 99 -5.06 20.86 1.20
N LYS A 100 -5.63 19.82 0.61
CA LYS A 100 -5.69 18.47 1.17
C LYS A 100 -4.29 17.90 1.09
N LYS A 101 -3.47 18.21 2.10
CA LYS A 101 -2.14 17.61 2.26
C LYS A 101 -2.32 16.10 2.27
N ASN A 102 -1.64 15.41 1.37
CA ASN A 102 -1.68 13.96 1.32
C ASN A 102 -0.97 13.42 2.56
N SER A 103 -1.76 12.76 3.40
CA SER A 103 -1.31 12.14 4.64
C SER A 103 -0.72 10.77 4.34
N PHE A 104 0.56 10.57 4.63
CA PHE A 104 1.22 9.27 4.55
C PHE A 104 1.55 8.75 5.95
N GLY A 105 1.40 7.45 6.15
CA GLY A 105 1.83 6.75 7.35
C GLY A 105 1.68 5.24 7.20
N GLY A 106 2.46 4.50 7.98
CA GLY A 106 2.58 3.06 7.94
C GLY A 106 3.25 2.52 9.21
N LEU A 107 3.38 1.20 9.26
CA LEU A 107 4.08 0.53 10.34
C LEU A 107 4.98 -0.57 9.75
N ILE A 108 6.13 -0.79 10.35
CA ILE A 108 7.02 -1.93 10.08
C ILE A 108 7.14 -2.72 11.36
N MET A 109 6.95 -4.03 11.27
CA MET A 109 7.17 -4.96 12.39
C MET A 109 8.59 -5.51 12.29
N VAL A 110 9.45 -5.17 13.26
CA VAL A 110 10.75 -5.82 13.44
C VAL A 110 10.60 -6.85 14.55
N GLY A 111 10.21 -8.06 14.16
CA GLY A 111 9.70 -9.05 15.13
C GLY A 111 8.36 -8.60 15.74
N PRO A 112 8.08 -8.90 17.03
CA PRO A 112 6.84 -8.47 17.69
C PRO A 112 6.84 -6.98 18.06
N ILE A 113 7.90 -6.22 17.75
CA ILE A 113 8.02 -4.81 18.09
C ILE A 113 7.56 -3.97 16.88
N PRO A 114 6.40 -3.30 16.97
CA PRO A 114 5.91 -2.44 15.91
C PRO A 114 6.61 -1.07 15.92
N ILE A 115 7.08 -0.62 14.75
CA ILE A 115 7.62 0.72 14.53
C ILE A 115 6.63 1.50 13.66
N ILE A 116 6.05 2.56 14.19
CA ILE A 116 5.04 3.39 13.52
C ILE A 116 5.72 4.63 12.93
N PHE A 117 5.40 4.96 11.69
CA PHE A 117 5.87 6.17 11.01
C PHE A 117 4.72 6.85 10.28
N GLY A 118 4.73 8.17 10.26
CA GLY A 118 3.70 8.93 9.54
C GLY A 118 3.96 10.43 9.61
N ASN A 119 3.53 11.12 8.56
CA ASN A 119 3.66 12.57 8.44
C ASN A 119 2.50 13.32 9.11
N ASP A 120 1.40 12.63 9.41
CA ASP A 120 0.20 13.21 10.01
C ASP A 120 -0.25 12.45 11.25
N LYS A 121 -0.69 13.21 12.27
CA LYS A 121 -1.19 12.66 13.54
C LYS A 121 -2.33 11.66 13.32
N LYS A 122 -3.21 11.92 12.34
CA LYS A 122 -4.30 11.01 11.97
C LYS A 122 -3.78 9.67 11.47
N MET A 123 -2.75 9.68 10.61
CA MET A 123 -2.16 8.45 10.07
C MET A 123 -1.44 7.66 11.16
N ILE A 124 -0.71 8.34 12.04
CA ILE A 124 -0.07 7.70 13.20
C ILE A 124 -1.11 7.00 14.07
N TYR A 125 -2.25 7.65 14.35
CA TYR A 125 -3.32 7.07 15.16
C TYR A 125 -3.95 5.84 14.50
N ILE A 126 -4.19 5.89 13.19
CA ILE A 126 -4.70 4.75 12.41
C ILE A 126 -3.71 3.59 12.44
N SER A 127 -2.42 3.85 12.20
CA SER A 127 -1.38 2.82 12.29
C SER A 127 -1.30 2.20 13.70
N MET A 128 -1.47 3.00 14.75
CA MET A 128 -1.47 2.51 16.13
C MET A 128 -2.66 1.59 16.42
N ILE A 129 -3.86 1.92 15.93
CA ILE A 129 -5.05 1.06 16.04
C ILE A 129 -4.81 -0.28 15.32
N ILE A 130 -4.22 -0.25 14.12
CA ILE A 130 -3.89 -1.45 13.36
C ILE A 130 -2.91 -2.35 14.14
N VAL A 131 -1.88 -1.76 14.76
CA VAL A 131 -0.94 -2.49 15.64
C VAL A 131 -1.67 -3.21 16.76
N VAL A 132 -2.57 -2.51 17.47
CA VAL A 132 -3.32 -3.09 18.59
C VAL A 132 -4.18 -4.26 18.13
N ILE A 133 -4.85 -4.13 16.97
CA ILE A 133 -5.64 -5.21 16.38
C ILE A 133 -4.77 -6.42 16.05
N ILE A 134 -3.60 -6.21 15.43
CA ILE A 134 -2.67 -7.30 15.07
C ILE A 134 -2.18 -8.03 16.33
N ILE A 135 -1.83 -7.29 17.40
CA ILE A 135 -1.39 -7.87 18.67
C ILE A 135 -2.52 -8.69 19.32
N LEU A 136 -3.75 -8.17 19.32
CA LEU A 136 -4.91 -8.90 19.83
C LEU A 136 -5.17 -10.18 19.03
N LEU A 137 -5.09 -10.13 17.70
CA LEU A 137 -5.20 -11.33 16.86
C LEU A 137 -4.08 -12.33 17.17
N TYR A 138 -2.85 -11.86 17.34
CA TYR A 138 -1.71 -12.72 17.65
C TYR A 138 -1.90 -13.42 19.01
N ILE A 139 -2.32 -12.69 20.04
CA ILE A 139 -2.63 -13.25 21.35
C ILE A 139 -3.79 -14.25 21.25
N PHE A 140 -4.87 -13.89 20.55
CA PHE A 140 -6.02 -14.78 20.35
C PHE A 140 -5.62 -16.08 19.66
N PHE A 141 -4.79 -15.99 18.62
CA PHE A 141 -4.32 -17.15 17.86
C PHE A 141 -3.41 -18.04 18.71
N ILE A 142 -2.52 -17.46 19.51
CA ILE A 142 -1.68 -18.22 20.46
C ILE A 142 -2.54 -18.95 21.49
N TYR A 143 -3.53 -18.27 22.09
CA TYR A 143 -4.31 -18.87 23.17
C TYR A 143 -5.38 -19.86 22.70
N HIS A 144 -5.85 -19.73 21.46
CA HIS A 144 -6.93 -20.59 20.97
C HIS A 144 -6.44 -21.72 20.06
N LEU A 145 -5.34 -21.52 19.32
CA LEU A 145 -4.83 -22.52 18.37
C LEU A 145 -3.66 -23.36 18.91
N LEU A 146 -2.90 -22.85 19.89
CA LEU A 146 -1.83 -23.58 20.56
C LEU A 146 -2.34 -24.25 21.85
#